data_AF-A0A0F9EWQ1-F1
#
_entry.id   AF-A0A0F9EWQ1-F1
#
_cell.length_a   1.000
_cell.length_b   1.000
_cell.length_c   1.000
_cell.angle_alpha   90.00
_cell.angle_beta   90.00
_cell.angle_gamma   90.00
#
_symmetry.space_group_name_H-M   'P 1'
#
loop_
_entity.id
_entity.type
_entity.pdbx_description
1 polymer ?
#
loop_
_entity_poly.entity_id
_entity_poly.type
_entity_poly.pdbx_seq_one_letter_code
_entity_poly.pdbx_strand_id
1 'polypeptide(L)'
;AILQSLALVVSDMESILILTDELYWFGTVKLLKIPLLIWVLAVIAVILWLMMRFSRAGRKIYAIGGDPVVANLFGIKVKKIRIILYTLFGTAVGVATVIMISLSGVGNPYHGLRLPLPIISAVILGGVSFMGEGTGNIPGTVLGMLIISARESGA
;
A
#
# COMPACT_ATOMS: atom_id res chain seq x y z
N ALA A 1 -5.45 13.98 -6.59
CA ALA A 1 -5.98 15.24 -7.12
C ALA A 1 -6.43 15.08 -8.57
N ILE A 2 -5.59 15.27 -9.60
CA ILE A 2 -6.02 15.31 -11.01
C ILE A 2 -6.71 14.00 -11.47
N LEU A 3 -6.09 12.85 -11.21
CA LEU A 3 -6.67 11.54 -11.56
C LEU A 3 -7.99 11.25 -10.81
N GLN A 4 -8.14 11.77 -9.59
CA GLN A 4 -9.37 11.60 -8.79
C GLN A 4 -10.49 12.51 -9.29
N SER A 5 -10.17 13.78 -9.60
CA SER A 5 -11.14 14.70 -10.18
C SER A 5 -11.66 14.18 -11.53
N LEU A 6 -10.78 13.60 -12.34
CA LEU A 6 -11.16 12.97 -13.59
C LEU A 6 -12.02 11.71 -13.36
N ALA A 7 -11.69 10.88 -12.37
CA ALA A 7 -12.50 9.71 -12.01
C ALA A 7 -13.91 10.12 -11.55
N LEU A 8 -14.06 11.18 -10.75
CA LEU A 8 -15.36 11.66 -10.29
C LEU A 8 -16.26 12.16 -11.42
N VAL A 9 -15.66 12.85 -12.41
CA VAL A 9 -16.39 13.31 -13.61
C VAL A 9 -16.81 12.13 -14.48
N VAL A 10 -15.96 11.11 -14.63
CA VAL A 10 -16.27 9.92 -15.42
C VAL A 10 -17.31 9.03 -14.75
N SER A 11 -17.36 9.02 -13.42
CA SER A 11 -18.32 8.22 -12.64
C SER A 11 -19.67 8.91 -12.39
N ASP A 12 -19.94 10.09 -12.99
CA ASP A 12 -21.15 10.90 -12.72
C ASP A 12 -21.44 11.13 -11.22
N MET A 13 -20.41 11.00 -10.37
CA MET A 13 -20.52 10.95 -8.91
C MET A 13 -21.40 9.82 -8.34
N GLU A 14 -21.77 8.82 -9.14
CA GLU A 14 -22.53 7.66 -8.69
C GLU A 14 -21.63 6.46 -8.37
N SER A 15 -22.08 5.67 -7.40
CA SER A 15 -21.43 4.41 -7.04
C SER A 15 -21.91 3.32 -7.99
N ILE A 16 -21.03 2.90 -8.91
CA ILE A 16 -21.37 1.85 -9.87
C ILE A 16 -21.36 0.50 -9.15
N LEU A 17 -22.51 -0.17 -9.13
CA LEU A 17 -22.62 -1.54 -8.66
C LEU A 17 -22.00 -2.47 -9.70
N ILE A 18 -20.87 -3.09 -9.34
CA ILE A 18 -20.16 -4.01 -10.23
C ILE A 18 -20.60 -5.41 -9.83
N LEU A 19 -21.78 -5.81 -10.33
CA LEU A 19 -22.33 -7.16 -10.19
C LEU A 19 -21.78 -8.08 -11.30
N THR A 20 -20.47 -8.22 -11.39
CA THR A 20 -19.87 -9.24 -12.27
C THR A 20 -19.67 -10.51 -11.45
N ASP A 21 -20.43 -11.58 -11.76
CA ASP A 21 -20.41 -12.85 -11.03
C ASP A 21 -19.00 -13.45 -10.89
N GLU A 22 -18.14 -13.24 -11.88
CA GLU A 22 -16.75 -13.72 -11.92
C GLU A 22 -15.85 -13.03 -10.87
N LEU A 23 -16.06 -11.74 -10.63
CA LEU A 23 -15.30 -10.96 -9.65
C LEU A 23 -15.78 -11.24 -8.22
N TYR A 24 -17.09 -11.47 -8.07
CA TYR A 24 -17.70 -11.86 -6.81
C TYR A 24 -17.28 -13.26 -6.36
N TRP A 25 -17.19 -14.22 -7.29
CA TRP A 25 -16.65 -15.56 -7.01
C TRP A 25 -15.21 -15.48 -6.47
N PHE A 26 -14.34 -14.69 -7.11
CA PHE A 26 -12.96 -14.52 -6.68
C PHE A 26 -12.86 -13.93 -5.26
N GLY A 27 -13.74 -12.97 -4.91
CA GLY A 27 -13.84 -12.39 -3.57
C GLY A 27 -14.49 -13.29 -2.50
N THR A 28 -15.32 -14.25 -2.91
CA THR A 28 -16.12 -15.08 -2.00
C THR A 28 -15.45 -16.41 -1.65
N VAL A 29 -14.40 -16.81 -2.36
CA VAL A 29 -13.55 -17.95 -1.95
C VAL A 29 -12.90 -17.62 -0.61
N LYS A 30 -13.45 -18.20 0.45
CA LYS A 30 -12.99 -18.03 1.84
C LYS A 30 -12.11 -19.20 2.23
N LEU A 31 -10.88 -18.91 2.60
CA LEU A 31 -9.97 -19.86 3.24
C LEU A 31 -9.84 -19.46 4.71
N LEU A 32 -10.21 -20.38 5.62
CA LEU A 32 -10.32 -20.12 7.07
C LEU A 32 -11.22 -18.91 7.43
N LYS A 33 -12.40 -18.77 6.79
CA LYS A 33 -13.35 -17.65 7.00
C LYS A 33 -12.83 -16.26 6.56
N ILE A 34 -11.61 -16.17 6.01
CA ILE A 34 -11.00 -14.96 5.50
C ILE A 34 -11.02 -15.01 3.96
N PRO A 35 -11.42 -13.94 3.25
CA PRO A 35 -11.31 -13.86 1.79
C PRO A 35 -9.90 -14.19 1.32
N LEU A 36 -9.76 -15.04 0.29
CA LEU A 36 -8.47 -15.43 -0.30
C LEU A 36 -7.60 -14.21 -0.68
N LEU A 37 -8.25 -13.10 -1.03
CA LEU A 37 -7.60 -11.84 -1.40
C LEU A 37 -6.75 -11.25 -0.26
N ILE A 38 -7.17 -11.43 1.00
CA ILE A 38 -6.40 -10.97 2.17
C ILE A 38 -5.12 -11.81 2.31
N TRP A 39 -5.20 -13.11 2.00
CA TRP A 39 -4.02 -13.99 1.98
C TRP A 39 -3.03 -13.58 0.89
N VAL A 40 -3.51 -13.21 -0.30
CA VAL A 40 -2.65 -12.69 -1.37
C VAL A 40 -1.91 -11.44 -0.91
N LEU A 41 -2.61 -10.50 -0.28
CA LEU A 41 -2.01 -9.27 0.23
C LEU A 41 -1.02 -9.55 1.38
N ALA A 42 -1.34 -10.47 2.27
CA ALA A 42 -0.44 -10.92 3.34
C ALA A 42 0.84 -11.57 2.77
N VAL A 43 0.71 -12.42 1.75
CA VAL A 43 1.86 -13.03 1.07
C VAL A 43 2.74 -11.97 0.40
N ILE A 44 2.15 -11.00 -0.29
CA ILE A 44 2.89 -9.89 -0.89
C ILE A 44 3.62 -9.08 0.20
N ALA A 45 2.96 -8.76 1.30
CA ALA A 45 3.56 -8.04 2.42
C ALA A 45 4.73 -8.82 3.05
N VAL A 46 4.58 -10.14 3.22
CA VAL A 46 5.64 -11.03 3.73
C VAL A 46 6.82 -11.10 2.76
N ILE A 47 6.57 -11.19 1.45
CA ILE A 47 7.63 -11.17 0.43
C ILE A 47 8.39 -9.85 0.48
N LEU A 48 7.69 -8.71 0.56
CA LEU A 48 8.32 -7.39 0.68
C LEU A 48 9.12 -7.28 1.98
N TRP A 49 8.62 -7.85 3.08
CA TRP A 49 9.34 -7.89 4.35
C TRP A 49 10.63 -8.70 4.30
N LEU A 50 10.57 -9.91 3.76
CA LEU A 50 11.73 -10.74 3.53
C LEU A 50 12.72 -10.05 2.60
N MET A 51 12.24 -9.39 1.54
CA MET A 51 13.09 -8.66 0.62
C MET A 51 13.76 -7.46 1.30
N MET A 52 13.05 -6.68 2.12
CA MET A 52 13.67 -5.56 2.84
C MET A 52 14.63 -6.02 3.94
N ARG A 53 14.35 -7.13 4.63
CA ARG A 53 15.16 -7.62 5.75
C ARG A 53 16.39 -8.41 5.31
N PHE A 54 16.28 -9.22 4.26
CA PHE A 54 17.35 -10.14 3.84
C PHE A 54 18.02 -9.77 2.51
N SER A 55 17.39 -8.96 1.65
CA SER A 55 17.99 -8.60 0.35
C SER A 55 19.01 -7.46 0.46
N ARG A 56 20.02 -7.52 -0.43
CA ARG A 56 20.94 -6.39 -0.70
C ARG A 56 20.17 -5.14 -1.16
N ALA A 57 19.01 -5.32 -1.78
CA ALA A 57 18.12 -4.23 -2.17
C ALA A 57 17.63 -3.45 -0.95
N GLY A 58 17.21 -4.13 0.12
CA GLY A 58 16.75 -3.50 1.37
C GLY A 58 17.80 -2.57 1.99
N ARG A 59 19.05 -3.04 2.09
CA ARG A 59 20.16 -2.21 2.61
C ARG A 59 20.43 -0.96 1.76
N LYS A 60 20.34 -1.07 0.43
CA LYS A 60 20.46 0.10 -0.46
C LYS A 60 19.32 1.10 -0.28
N ILE A 61 18.11 0.61 -0.01
CA ILE A 61 16.92 1.45 0.24
C ILE A 61 17.09 2.22 1.55
N TYR A 62 17.52 1.58 2.63
CA TYR A 62 17.81 2.27 3.89
C TYR A 62 18.96 3.28 3.75
N ALA A 63 20.03 2.94 3.02
CA ALA A 63 21.13 3.88 2.76
C ALA A 63 20.68 5.12 1.96
N ILE A 64 19.79 4.95 0.96
CA ILE A 64 19.17 6.07 0.23
C ILE A 64 18.30 6.93 1.15
N GLY A 65 17.65 6.29 2.13
CA GLY A 65 16.78 6.95 3.09
C GLY A 65 17.51 7.86 4.07
N GLY A 66 18.80 7.59 4.37
CA GLY A 66 19.65 8.40 5.26
C GLY A 66 20.25 9.62 4.58
N ASP A 67 20.93 9.42 3.45
CA ASP A 67 21.37 10.54 2.62
C ASP A 67 21.49 10.10 1.15
N PRO A 68 20.62 10.59 0.26
CA PRO A 68 20.65 10.22 -1.16
C PRO A 68 21.88 10.76 -1.90
N VAL A 69 22.47 11.87 -1.46
CA VAL A 69 23.70 12.44 -2.04
C VAL A 69 24.87 11.53 -1.71
N VAL A 70 25.01 11.16 -0.43
CA VAL A 70 26.06 10.24 0.03
C VAL A 70 25.91 8.85 -0.60
N ALA A 71 24.68 8.31 -0.67
CA ALA A 71 24.41 7.03 -1.32
C ALA A 71 24.87 7.03 -2.80
N ASN A 72 24.68 8.14 -3.51
CA ASN A 72 25.11 8.27 -4.90
C ASN A 72 26.65 8.28 -5.03
N LEU A 73 27.36 8.90 -4.07
CA LEU A 73 28.83 8.88 -4.01
C LEU A 73 29.38 7.46 -3.78
N PHE A 74 28.66 6.61 -3.03
CA PHE A 74 28.99 5.20 -2.85
C PHE A 74 28.58 4.29 -4.02
N GLY A 75 28.25 4.85 -5.18
CA GLY A 75 27.92 4.11 -6.40
C GLY A 75 26.51 3.51 -6.42
N ILE A 76 25.63 3.90 -5.49
CA ILE A 76 24.22 3.49 -5.50
C ILE A 76 23.46 4.34 -6.51
N LYS A 77 22.90 3.71 -7.56
CA LYS A 77 22.06 4.38 -8.56
C LYS A 77 20.69 4.75 -7.97
N VAL A 78 20.64 5.82 -7.17
CA VAL A 78 19.45 6.29 -6.43
C VAL A 78 18.23 6.41 -7.33
N LYS A 79 18.39 7.03 -8.51
CA LYS A 79 17.31 7.20 -9.50
C LYS A 79 16.68 5.87 -9.91
N LYS A 80 17.48 4.84 -10.22
CA LYS A 80 16.96 3.54 -10.65
C LYS A 80 16.19 2.84 -9.54
N ILE A 81 16.73 2.86 -8.33
CA ILE A 81 16.08 2.23 -7.17
C ILE A 81 14.77 2.94 -6.84
N ARG A 82 14.75 4.28 -6.90
CA ARG A 82 13.55 5.08 -6.66
C ARG A 82 12.44 4.78 -7.68
N ILE A 83 12.78 4.64 -8.96
CA ILE A 83 11.82 4.25 -10.01
C ILE A 83 11.24 2.86 -9.70
N ILE A 84 12.09 1.87 -9.42
CA ILE A 84 11.63 0.50 -9.10
C ILE A 84 10.70 0.50 -7.89
N LEU A 85 11.02 1.26 -6.85
CA LEU A 85 10.19 1.38 -5.65
C LEU A 85 8.82 1.98 -5.95
N TYR A 86 8.77 3.08 -6.70
CA TYR A 86 7.49 3.70 -7.08
C TYR A 86 6.65 2.80 -7.99
N THR A 87 7.28 2.08 -8.92
CA THR A 87 6.58 1.10 -9.76
C THR A 87 6.01 -0.03 -8.91
N LEU A 88 6.80 -0.60 -8.00
CA LEU A 88 6.35 -1.68 -7.12
C LEU A 88 5.21 -1.23 -6.20
N PHE A 89 5.30 -0.01 -5.65
CA PHE A 89 4.22 0.59 -4.87
C PHE A 89 2.94 0.77 -5.70
N GLY A 90 3.04 1.32 -6.91
CA GLY A 90 1.91 1.49 -7.81
C GLY A 90 1.24 0.15 -8.16
N THR A 91 2.03 -0.89 -8.44
CA THR A 91 1.47 -2.23 -8.70
C THR A 91 0.77 -2.82 -7.48
N ALA A 92 1.32 -2.64 -6.28
CA ALA A 92 0.72 -3.12 -5.05
C ALA A 92 -0.61 -2.41 -4.74
N VAL A 93 -0.65 -1.08 -4.92
CA VAL A 93 -1.87 -0.27 -4.75
C VAL A 93 -2.94 -0.66 -5.78
N GLY A 94 -2.55 -0.92 -7.02
CA GLY A 94 -3.46 -1.39 -8.07
C GLY A 94 -4.11 -2.73 -7.70
N VAL A 95 -3.31 -3.71 -7.28
CA VAL A 95 -3.82 -5.02 -6.82
C VAL A 95 -4.73 -4.86 -5.61
N ALA A 96 -4.35 -4.05 -4.62
CA ALA A 96 -5.16 -3.79 -3.43
C ALA A 96 -6.51 -3.11 -3.76
N THR A 97 -6.54 -2.22 -4.74
CA THR A 97 -7.77 -1.57 -5.23
C THR A 97 -8.72 -2.57 -5.87
N VAL A 98 -8.22 -3.44 -6.76
CA VAL A 98 -9.05 -4.47 -7.39
C VAL A 98 -9.68 -5.35 -6.33
N ILE A 99 -8.88 -5.76 -5.33
CA ILE A 99 -9.34 -6.54 -4.19
C ILE A 99 -10.45 -5.84 -3.41
N MET A 100 -10.28 -4.55 -3.13
CA MET A 100 -11.24 -3.77 -2.37
C MET A 100 -12.59 -3.66 -3.11
N ILE A 101 -12.54 -3.43 -4.43
CA ILE A 101 -13.73 -3.38 -5.28
C ILE A 101 -14.43 -4.75 -5.31
N SER A 102 -13.68 -5.85 -5.43
CA SER A 102 -14.24 -7.21 -5.39
C SER A 102 -14.93 -7.52 -4.06
N LEU A 103 -14.41 -7.01 -2.94
CA LEU A 103 -14.99 -7.25 -1.62
C LEU A 103 -16.22 -6.38 -1.35
N SER A 104 -16.18 -5.11 -1.75
CA SER A 104 -17.28 -4.18 -1.54
C SER A 104 -18.43 -4.37 -2.53
N GLY A 105 -18.19 -4.97 -3.70
CA GLY A 105 -19.19 -5.13 -4.78
C GLY A 105 -19.64 -3.81 -5.41
N VAL A 106 -19.06 -2.69 -4.95
CA VAL A 106 -19.40 -1.32 -5.35
C VAL A 106 -18.12 -0.55 -5.61
N GLY A 107 -18.01 0.01 -6.81
CA GLY A 107 -16.94 0.93 -7.17
C GLY A 107 -17.29 2.34 -6.73
N ASN A 108 -17.06 2.67 -5.47
CA ASN A 108 -17.32 4.02 -4.95
C ASN A 108 -16.06 4.90 -5.10
N PRO A 109 -16.12 6.00 -5.89
CA PRO A 109 -14.96 6.87 -6.14
C PRO A 109 -14.49 7.65 -4.90
N TYR A 110 -15.28 7.70 -3.83
CA TYR A 110 -14.96 8.43 -2.59
C TYR A 110 -14.11 7.62 -1.59
N HIS A 111 -13.98 6.29 -1.72
CA HIS A 111 -13.31 5.48 -0.70
C HIS A 111 -11.83 5.86 -0.48
N GLY A 112 -11.14 6.39 -1.50
CA GLY A 112 -9.73 6.77 -1.42
C GLY A 112 -9.45 8.20 -0.96
N LEU A 113 -10.48 9.02 -0.72
CA LEU A 113 -10.30 10.48 -0.56
C LEU A 113 -9.67 10.87 0.78
N ARG A 114 -10.01 10.12 1.84
CA ARG A 114 -9.56 10.39 3.21
C ARG A 114 -8.45 9.48 3.69
N LEU A 115 -8.17 8.39 2.98
CA LEU A 115 -7.16 7.39 3.34
C LEU A 115 -5.70 7.89 3.38
N PRO A 116 -5.24 8.87 2.57
CA PRO A 116 -3.82 9.21 2.53
C PRO A 116 -3.26 9.69 3.88
N LEU A 117 -4.01 10.53 4.62
CA LEU A 117 -3.54 11.14 5.86
C LEU A 117 -3.46 10.15 7.04
N PRO A 118 -4.47 9.31 7.30
CA PRO A 118 -4.40 8.24 8.31
C PRO A 118 -3.31 7.21 7.97
N ILE A 119 -3.13 6.86 6.70
CA ILE A 119 -2.09 5.93 6.27
C ILE A 119 -0.69 6.49 6.57
N ILE A 120 -0.42 7.76 6.23
CA ILE A 120 0.88 8.38 6.53
C ILE A 120 1.10 8.44 8.05
N SER A 121 0.06 8.82 8.80
CA SER A 121 0.11 8.87 10.27
C SER A 121 0.39 7.50 10.89
N ALA A 122 -0.26 6.44 10.39
CA ALA A 122 -0.05 5.06 10.82
C ALA A 122 1.39 4.60 10.60
N VAL A 123 1.96 4.91 9.43
CA VAL A 123 3.33 4.53 9.07
C VAL A 123 4.36 5.24 9.95
N ILE A 124 4.14 6.53 10.24
CA ILE A 124 5.00 7.32 11.15
C ILE A 124 4.89 6.80 12.59
N LEU A 125 3.67 6.56 13.08
CA LEU A 125 3.44 5.96 14.40
C LEU A 125 4.08 4.59 14.51
N GLY A 126 4.13 3.84 13.41
CA GLY A 126 4.84 2.57 13.27
C GLY A 126 6.38 2.67 13.26
N GLY A 127 6.95 3.88 13.39
CA GLY A 127 8.39 4.07 13.57
C GLY A 127 9.19 4.28 12.28
N VAL A 128 8.55 4.66 11.17
CA VAL A 128 9.25 5.13 9.97
C VAL A 128 9.61 6.60 10.13
N SER A 129 10.90 6.94 10.01
CA SER A 129 11.36 8.32 10.18
C SER A 129 11.04 9.18 8.95
N PHE A 130 10.39 10.32 9.19
CA PHE A 130 10.11 11.35 8.18
C PHE A 130 11.33 12.25 7.91
N MET A 131 12.32 12.23 8.82
CA MET A 131 13.46 13.14 8.84
C MET A 131 14.63 12.65 7.98
N GLY A 132 14.42 11.60 7.17
CA GLY A 132 15.43 11.14 6.23
C GLY A 132 16.62 10.45 6.90
N GLU A 133 16.41 9.72 7.98
CA GLU A 133 17.49 8.94 8.63
C GLU A 133 17.61 7.51 8.08
N GLY A 134 16.74 7.12 7.14
CA GLY A 134 16.70 5.76 6.62
C GLY A 134 16.39 4.72 7.71
N THR A 135 15.55 5.08 8.67
CA THR A 135 15.12 4.21 9.77
C THR A 135 13.64 3.85 9.62
N GLY A 136 13.32 2.58 9.90
CA GLY A 136 11.97 2.06 9.81
C GLY A 136 11.97 0.53 9.81
N ASN A 137 10.85 -0.07 10.19
CA ASN A 137 10.70 -1.51 10.16
C ASN A 137 9.25 -1.87 9.82
N ILE A 138 9.06 -2.81 8.89
CA ILE A 138 7.74 -3.23 8.41
C ILE A 138 6.80 -3.71 9.54
N PRO A 139 7.22 -4.54 10.53
CA PRO A 139 6.32 -4.91 11.63
C PRO A 139 5.84 -3.71 12.45
N GLY A 140 6.66 -2.66 12.60
CA GLY A 140 6.22 -1.41 13.25
C GLY A 140 5.14 -0.71 12.43
N THR A 141 5.33 -0.61 11.11
CA THR A 141 4.32 -0.07 10.18
C THR A 141 3.00 -0.85 10.22
N VAL A 142 3.06 -2.18 10.28
CA VAL A 142 1.86 -3.02 10.39
C VAL A 142 1.13 -2.77 11.71
N LEU A 143 1.85 -2.69 12.83
CA LEU A 143 1.25 -2.35 14.13
C LEU A 143 0.63 -0.95 14.12
N GLY A 144 1.29 0.05 13.55
CA GLY A 144 0.75 1.40 13.41
C GLY A 144 -0.52 1.44 12.56
N MET A 145 -0.56 0.66 11.47
CA MET A 145 -1.74 0.53 10.63
C MET A 145 -2.90 -0.14 11.38
N LEU A 146 -2.63 -1.21 12.14
CA LEU A 146 -3.65 -1.89 12.96
C LEU A 146 -4.28 -0.97 14.02
N ILE A 147 -3.47 -0.11 14.65
CA ILE A 147 -3.96 0.85 15.65
C ILE A 147 -4.90 1.89 15.01
N ILE A 148 -4.51 2.46 13.87
CA ILE A 148 -5.33 3.44 13.16
C ILE A 148 -6.59 2.77 12.59
N SER A 149 -6.49 1.60 11.97
CA SER A 149 -7.65 0.88 11.42
C SER A 149 -8.63 0.44 12.50
N ALA A 150 -8.15 0.06 13.69
CA ALA A 150 -9.01 -0.27 14.82
C ALA A 150 -9.76 0.96 15.34
N ARG A 151 -9.16 2.16 15.27
CA ARG A 151 -9.85 3.41 15.58
C ARG A 151 -10.92 3.77 14.55
N GLU A 152 -10.65 3.52 13.26
CA GLU A 152 -11.63 3.77 12.19
C GLU A 152 -12.76 2.74 12.16
N SER A 153 -12.52 1.49 12.55
CA SER A 153 -13.54 0.42 12.56
C SER A 153 -14.40 0.40 13.83
N GLY A 154 -13.98 1.10 14.88
CA GLY A 154 -14.64 1.15 16.18
C GLY A 154 -15.49 2.41 16.42
N ALA A 155 -15.67 3.25 15.40
CA ALA A 155 -16.58 4.40 15.38
C ALA A 155 -17.71 4.14 14.38
#